data_AF-A0AA38XSG0-F1
#
_entry.id   AF-A0AA38XSG0-F1
#
_cell.length_a   1.000
_cell.length_b   1.000
_cell.length_c   1.000
_cell.angle_alpha   90.00
_cell.angle_beta   90.00
_cell.angle_gamma   90.00
#
_symmetry.space_group_name_H-M   'P 1'
#
loop_
_entity.id
_entity.type
_entity.pdbx_description
1 polymer ?
#
loop_
_entity_poly.entity_id
_entity_poly.type
_entity_poly.pdbx_seq_one_letter_code
_entity_poly.pdbx_strand_id
1 'polypeptide(L)'
;MTIDVSGLSAKELKALITQAEKQQTKVLTRPKAAAMRAKINQYVKDHGYTIEELYGAVSTASSETSKKRTGRKPAKSAGSKVAPKYRNPTNPSETWSGRGRQPRWLAALVQKGKEPSEFLIKTFVGAHAGAWEGLRPVAMNGGYARAKAPIGVLKVEFLDRVGQRWTKPPLRRRLEVLQTLSTLFDQFHQMGLADPHFSRLLARGSHAEHHQRLAEMLLAKYLWNDGFSLTSAPAGPDFNAAKNGHSVWIELVTPEPKGIDPHWLNVSHQEGVWTYPHEAIALRYTSALKEKHRKLVGDPGKSAGYLAKGVVLPGESYVVAINQHLLQGAFRSLNGISQAPVAGEVVYAIGPQQLHLGRSTGQVLHSDHAHRPSLSKAGQAGGTVGVPADSFLNPAYDPVSAVWALDLQEAALLSSSAPHFPAVHLSAMIHNERATSRVPPHLLPAQGDWIGRTTASSIELCRL
;
A
#
# COMPACT_ATOMS: atom_id res chain seq x y z
N MET A 1 33.51 26.48 6.10
CA MET A 1 32.23 27.23 6.20
C MET A 1 32.23 27.90 7.56
N THR A 2 32.01 29.21 7.59
CA THR A 2 31.70 29.96 8.81
C THR A 2 30.21 29.86 9.07
N ILE A 3 29.81 29.62 10.32
CA ILE A 3 28.42 29.70 10.76
C ILE A 3 28.30 31.04 11.49
N ASP A 4 27.52 31.96 10.94
CA ASP A 4 27.18 33.20 11.63
C ASP A 4 26.17 32.90 12.75
N VAL A 5 26.46 33.42 13.94
CA VAL A 5 25.66 33.26 15.16
C VAL A 5 25.27 34.61 15.78
N SER A 6 25.62 35.72 15.12
CA SER A 6 25.41 37.09 15.63
C SER A 6 23.94 37.47 15.81
N GLY A 7 23.05 36.86 15.01
CA GLY A 7 21.59 37.08 15.08
C GLY A 7 20.82 36.17 16.04
N LEU A 8 21.48 35.33 16.85
CA LEU A 8 20.81 34.36 17.73
C LEU A 8 20.61 34.90 19.15
N SER A 9 19.42 34.69 19.72
CA SER A 9 19.17 34.97 21.13
C SER A 9 19.92 34.01 22.06
N ALA A 10 20.08 34.39 23.34
CA ALA A 10 20.74 33.53 24.34
C ALA A 10 20.09 32.14 24.48
N LYS A 11 18.77 32.02 24.22
CA LYS A 11 18.04 30.74 24.21
C LYS A 11 18.39 29.89 23.00
N GLU A 12 18.52 30.50 21.82
CA GLU A 12 18.86 29.83 20.57
C GLU A 12 20.34 29.43 20.52
N LEU A 13 21.24 30.30 21.02
CA LEU A 13 22.65 29.96 21.26
C LEU A 13 22.79 28.73 22.16
N LYS A 14 22.06 28.68 23.28
CA LYS A 14 22.07 27.51 24.18
C LYS A 14 21.56 26.24 23.49
N ALA A 15 20.49 26.35 22.70
CA ALA A 15 19.97 25.21 21.93
C ALA A 15 20.98 24.74 20.85
N LEU A 16 21.64 25.66 20.16
CA LEU A 16 22.66 25.37 19.15
C LEU A 16 23.87 24.67 19.76
N ILE A 17 24.34 25.13 20.94
CA ILE A 17 25.42 24.49 21.70
C ILE A 17 25.04 23.04 22.04
N THR A 18 23.87 22.81 22.66
CA THR A 18 23.40 21.45 23.00
C THR A 18 23.25 20.55 21.76
N GLN A 19 22.83 21.11 20.61
CA GLN A 19 22.75 20.37 19.35
C GLN A 19 24.15 20.04 18.79
N ALA A 20 25.09 20.98 18.85
CA ALA A 20 26.46 20.80 18.40
C ALA A 20 27.19 19.75 19.26
N GLU A 21 27.09 19.83 20.59
CA GLU A 21 27.61 18.83 21.54
C GLU A 21 27.05 17.44 21.22
N LYS A 22 25.73 17.30 21.06
CA LYS A 22 25.08 16.03 20.72
C LYS A 22 25.56 15.44 19.39
N GLN A 23 25.87 16.27 18.40
CA GLN A 23 26.46 15.80 17.14
C GLN A 23 27.94 15.44 17.30
N GLN A 24 28.70 16.23 18.07
CA GLN A 24 30.09 15.93 18.39
C GLN A 24 30.20 14.59 19.12
N THR A 25 29.38 14.32 20.13
CA THR A 25 29.32 13.01 20.80
C THR A 25 29.00 11.91 19.81
N LYS A 26 28.01 12.07 18.92
CA LYS A 26 27.69 11.06 17.89
C LYS A 26 28.83 10.78 16.92
N VAL A 27 29.62 11.80 16.56
CA VAL A 27 30.78 11.64 15.67
C VAL A 27 31.95 10.98 16.40
N LEU A 28 32.21 11.36 17.66
CA LEU A 28 33.29 10.81 18.49
C LEU A 28 33.01 9.37 18.96
N THR A 29 31.76 9.05 19.32
CA THR A 29 31.34 7.71 19.79
C THR A 29 30.97 6.76 18.66
N ARG A 30 30.95 7.22 17.39
CA ARG A 30 30.76 6.34 16.24
C ARG A 30 31.91 5.33 16.20
N PRO A 31 31.66 4.01 16.32
CA PRO A 31 32.73 3.03 16.23
C PRO A 31 33.40 3.15 14.86
N LYS A 32 34.73 3.28 14.86
CA LYS A 32 35.53 3.34 13.62
C LYS A 32 35.15 2.15 12.73
N ALA A 33 35.07 2.36 11.42
CA ALA A 33 34.63 1.31 10.48
C ALA A 33 35.43 0.00 10.63
N ALA A 34 36.71 0.08 10.99
CA ALA A 34 37.55 -1.08 11.32
C ALA A 34 37.03 -1.89 12.54
N ALA A 35 36.62 -1.23 13.63
CA ALA A 35 36.07 -1.89 14.82
C ALA A 35 34.70 -2.53 14.53
N MET A 36 33.90 -1.93 13.65
CA MET A 36 32.63 -2.51 13.21
C MET A 36 32.86 -3.75 12.32
N ARG A 37 33.79 -3.66 11.36
CA ARG A 37 34.22 -4.80 10.53
C ARG A 37 34.77 -5.95 11.37
N ALA A 38 35.58 -5.67 12.39
CA ALA A 38 36.10 -6.68 13.31
C ALA A 38 34.97 -7.42 14.04
N LYS A 39 33.96 -6.71 14.56
CA LYS A 39 32.79 -7.34 15.20
C LYS A 39 31.96 -8.19 14.23
N ILE A 40 31.77 -7.72 13.00
CA ILE A 40 31.03 -8.46 11.96
C ILE A 40 31.79 -9.74 11.58
N ASN A 41 33.10 -9.64 11.31
CA ASN A 41 33.92 -10.80 10.96
C ASN A 41 34.01 -11.81 12.10
N GLN A 42 34.09 -11.36 13.36
CA GLN A 42 34.04 -12.25 14.53
C GLN A 42 32.71 -12.99 14.62
N TYR A 43 31.58 -12.27 14.57
CA TYR A 43 30.25 -12.87 14.65
C TYR A 43 30.01 -13.91 13.53
N VAL A 44 30.46 -13.62 12.32
CA VAL A 44 30.38 -14.53 11.17
C VAL A 44 31.25 -15.78 11.38
N LYS A 45 32.46 -15.61 11.91
CA LYS A 45 33.38 -16.70 12.27
C LYS A 45 32.84 -17.60 13.39
N ASP A 46 32.21 -17.01 14.40
CA ASP A 46 31.61 -17.74 15.53
C ASP A 46 30.47 -18.68 15.07
N HIS A 47 29.87 -18.41 13.90
CA HIS A 47 28.82 -19.23 13.29
C HIS A 47 29.33 -20.13 12.15
N GLY A 48 30.66 -20.33 12.04
CA GLY A 48 31.27 -21.28 11.10
C GLY A 48 31.39 -20.80 9.66
N TYR A 49 31.27 -19.49 9.41
CA TYR A 49 31.43 -18.89 8.08
C TYR A 49 32.56 -17.85 8.07
N THR A 50 33.07 -17.53 6.89
CA THR A 50 33.90 -16.36 6.63
C THR A 50 33.08 -15.24 5.98
N ILE A 51 33.53 -13.99 6.07
CA ILE A 51 32.80 -12.88 5.44
C ILE A 51 32.89 -12.99 3.90
N GLU A 52 33.97 -13.60 3.41
CA GLU A 52 34.22 -13.94 2.01
C GLU A 52 33.28 -15.05 1.48
N GLU A 53 32.91 -16.03 2.31
CA GLU A 53 31.89 -17.03 1.94
C GLU A 53 30.48 -16.45 1.90
N LEU A 54 30.16 -15.50 2.78
CA LEU A 54 28.85 -14.86 2.83
C LEU A 54 28.64 -13.79 1.74
N TYR A 55 29.70 -13.09 1.31
CA TYR A 55 29.60 -11.93 0.42
C TYR A 55 30.49 -11.97 -0.83
N GLY A 56 31.38 -12.97 -0.96
CA GLY A 56 32.34 -13.07 -2.05
C GLY A 56 33.55 -12.14 -1.90
N ALA A 57 34.70 -12.56 -2.40
CA ALA A 57 35.90 -11.72 -2.42
C ALA A 57 35.78 -10.60 -3.47
N VAL A 58 35.67 -9.35 -3.01
CA VAL A 58 35.67 -8.17 -3.90
C VAL A 58 37.10 -7.91 -4.40
N SER A 59 37.36 -8.23 -5.66
CA SER A 59 38.67 -8.04 -6.28
C SER A 59 38.96 -6.56 -6.57
N THR A 60 39.73 -5.90 -5.72
CA THR A 60 40.39 -4.62 -6.04
C THR A 60 41.63 -4.87 -6.91
N ALA A 61 41.69 -4.29 -8.11
CA ALA A 61 42.77 -4.51 -9.07
C ALA A 61 43.59 -3.24 -9.33
N SER A 62 44.85 -3.23 -8.88
CA SER A 62 45.98 -2.34 -9.27
C SER A 62 47.17 -2.56 -8.31
N SER A 63 48.45 -2.63 -8.67
CA SER A 63 49.13 -2.92 -9.96
C SER A 63 50.50 -3.56 -9.64
N GLU A 64 51.09 -4.24 -10.64
CA GLU A 64 52.52 -4.55 -10.85
C GLU A 64 53.54 -4.60 -9.68
N THR A 65 54.25 -5.73 -9.52
CA THR A 65 55.66 -5.86 -10.02
C THR A 65 56.29 -7.26 -9.83
N SER A 66 56.75 -7.84 -10.95
CA SER A 66 57.95 -8.68 -11.16
C SER A 66 58.56 -9.58 -10.05
N LYS A 67 58.59 -10.92 -10.26
CA LYS A 67 59.81 -11.77 -10.52
C LYS A 67 59.66 -13.27 -10.17
N LYS A 68 59.70 -14.10 -11.22
CA LYS A 68 60.54 -15.30 -11.46
C LYS A 68 60.77 -16.39 -10.36
N ARG A 69 60.61 -17.65 -10.83
CA ARG A 69 61.08 -18.97 -10.31
C ARG A 69 60.15 -19.68 -9.29
N THR A 70 59.98 -21.02 -9.25
CA THR A 70 60.16 -22.13 -10.24
C THR A 70 59.48 -23.41 -9.69
N GLY A 71 59.00 -24.33 -10.56
CA GLY A 71 58.91 -25.78 -10.21
C GLY A 71 57.61 -26.57 -10.52
N ARG A 72 57.63 -27.33 -11.63
CA ARG A 72 57.08 -28.70 -11.85
C ARG A 72 55.61 -29.08 -11.45
N LYS A 73 54.81 -29.33 -12.51
CA LYS A 73 53.61 -30.20 -12.72
C LYS A 73 53.43 -31.46 -11.81
N PRO A 74 52.27 -32.17 -11.84
CA PRO A 74 50.87 -31.79 -12.23
C PRO A 74 49.72 -32.40 -11.37
N ALA A 75 48.50 -31.80 -11.36
CA ALA A 75 47.25 -32.53 -11.06
C ALA A 75 45.94 -31.86 -11.55
N LYS A 76 45.15 -32.64 -12.30
CA LYS A 76 43.67 -32.60 -12.54
C LYS A 76 42.88 -31.29 -12.27
N SER A 77 42.49 -30.61 -13.35
CA SER A 77 41.42 -29.59 -13.32
C SER A 77 40.02 -30.21 -13.31
N ALA A 78 39.32 -30.13 -12.18
CA ALA A 78 37.87 -30.39 -12.12
C ALA A 78 37.10 -29.10 -12.47
N GLY A 79 36.96 -28.80 -13.76
CA GLY A 79 36.12 -27.70 -14.23
C GLY A 79 34.64 -27.98 -13.96
N SER A 80 33.94 -27.04 -13.32
CA SER A 80 32.52 -27.20 -12.98
C SER A 80 31.65 -27.31 -14.24
N LYS A 81 30.78 -28.32 -14.26
CA LYS A 81 29.98 -28.70 -15.43
C LYS A 81 28.83 -27.70 -15.61
N VAL A 82 28.88 -26.87 -16.64
CA VAL A 82 27.83 -25.87 -16.93
C VAL A 82 26.52 -26.59 -17.28
N ALA A 83 25.43 -26.20 -16.62
CA ALA A 83 24.13 -26.82 -16.79
C ALA A 83 23.59 -26.69 -18.24
N PRO A 84 22.85 -27.69 -18.76
CA PRO A 84 22.20 -27.59 -20.04
C PRO A 84 21.06 -26.56 -20.04
N LYS A 85 20.95 -25.79 -21.12
CA LYS A 85 19.93 -24.74 -21.33
C LYS A 85 18.85 -25.17 -22.33
N TYR A 86 19.21 -25.99 -23.31
CA TYR A 86 18.32 -26.53 -24.35
C TYR A 86 18.32 -28.06 -24.32
N ARG A 87 17.21 -28.69 -24.70
CA ARG A 87 17.04 -30.16 -24.79
C ARG A 87 16.35 -30.54 -26.10
N ASN A 88 16.84 -31.59 -26.76
CA ASN A 88 16.23 -32.13 -27.97
C ASN A 88 14.85 -32.74 -27.63
N PRO A 89 13.74 -32.33 -28.29
CA PRO A 89 12.41 -32.88 -28.03
C PRO A 89 12.28 -34.35 -28.44
N THR A 90 13.04 -34.79 -29.45
CA THR A 90 13.01 -36.16 -29.98
C THR A 90 13.98 -37.10 -29.25
N ASN A 91 15.04 -36.56 -28.62
CA ASN A 91 15.98 -37.33 -27.80
C ASN A 91 16.38 -36.56 -26.53
N PRO A 92 15.64 -36.70 -25.41
CA PRO A 92 15.87 -35.93 -24.18
C PRO A 92 17.27 -36.02 -23.55
N SER A 93 18.08 -37.02 -23.93
CA SER A 93 19.48 -37.16 -23.50
C SER A 93 20.41 -36.13 -24.16
N GLU A 94 20.08 -35.67 -25.37
CA GLU A 94 20.83 -34.63 -26.07
C GLU A 94 20.45 -33.25 -25.52
N THR A 95 21.41 -32.61 -24.88
CA THR A 95 21.24 -31.29 -24.28
C THR A 95 22.42 -30.38 -24.60
N TRP A 96 22.17 -29.07 -24.57
CA TRP A 96 23.18 -28.06 -24.90
C TRP A 96 23.11 -26.89 -23.93
N SER A 97 24.26 -26.46 -23.40
CA SER A 97 24.38 -25.36 -22.44
C SER A 97 24.22 -23.96 -23.05
N GLY A 98 24.01 -23.87 -24.37
CA GLY A 98 23.98 -22.59 -25.08
C GLY A 98 25.36 -21.93 -25.25
N ARG A 99 26.45 -22.67 -25.01
CA ARG A 99 27.83 -22.25 -25.24
C ARG A 99 28.53 -23.21 -26.20
N GLY A 100 29.46 -22.69 -26.99
CA GLY A 100 30.17 -23.46 -28.03
C GLY A 100 29.35 -23.62 -29.32
N ARG A 101 29.74 -24.56 -30.19
CA ARG A 101 29.06 -24.82 -31.46
C ARG A 101 27.67 -25.42 -31.23
N GLN A 102 26.65 -24.86 -31.88
CA GLN A 102 25.27 -25.36 -31.83
C GLN A 102 25.20 -26.82 -32.32
N PRO A 103 24.49 -27.72 -31.62
CA PRO A 103 24.40 -29.12 -31.99
C PRO A 103 23.53 -29.31 -33.25
N ARG A 104 23.81 -30.39 -34.00
CA ARG A 104 23.15 -30.68 -35.29
C ARG A 104 21.63 -30.78 -35.17
N TRP A 105 21.10 -31.37 -34.09
CA TRP A 105 19.64 -31.47 -33.89
C TRP A 105 18.97 -30.10 -33.78
N LEU A 106 19.56 -29.17 -33.03
CA LEU A 106 18.99 -27.84 -32.85
C LEU A 106 19.12 -27.01 -34.13
N ALA A 107 20.24 -27.12 -34.85
CA ALA A 107 20.41 -26.49 -36.15
C ALA A 107 19.39 -27.00 -37.19
N ALA A 108 19.14 -28.31 -37.24
CA ALA A 108 18.18 -28.92 -38.16
C ALA A 108 16.72 -28.55 -37.84
N LEU A 109 16.36 -28.36 -36.57
CA LEU A 109 15.02 -27.88 -36.17
C LEU A 109 14.85 -26.40 -36.51
N VAL A 110 15.86 -25.56 -36.25
CA VAL A 110 15.84 -24.13 -36.62
C VAL A 110 15.74 -23.94 -38.13
N GLN A 111 16.44 -24.76 -38.93
CA GLN A 111 16.32 -24.74 -40.39
C GLN A 111 14.93 -25.16 -40.89
N LYS A 112 14.12 -25.85 -40.07
CA LYS A 112 12.71 -26.17 -40.33
C LYS A 112 11.73 -25.11 -39.81
N GLY A 113 12.22 -23.91 -39.50
CA GLY A 113 11.39 -22.77 -39.06
C GLY A 113 10.95 -22.82 -37.59
N LYS A 114 11.65 -23.58 -36.74
CA LYS A 114 11.38 -23.63 -35.29
C LYS A 114 12.27 -22.70 -34.51
N GLU A 115 11.68 -21.93 -33.59
CA GLU A 115 12.44 -21.00 -32.75
C GLU A 115 13.28 -21.75 -31.71
N PRO A 116 14.57 -21.40 -31.50
CA PRO A 116 15.42 -22.05 -30.48
C PRO A 116 14.84 -22.00 -29.06
N SER A 117 13.99 -20.99 -28.79
CA SER A 117 13.31 -20.79 -27.52
C SER A 117 12.29 -21.88 -27.18
N GLU A 118 11.72 -22.57 -28.17
CA GLU A 118 10.80 -23.71 -27.96
C GLU A 118 11.48 -24.88 -27.25
N PHE A 119 12.81 -24.99 -27.36
CA PHE A 119 13.60 -26.12 -26.84
C PHE A 119 14.33 -25.81 -25.52
N LEU A 120 14.00 -24.69 -24.87
CA LEU A 120 14.54 -24.31 -23.56
C LEU A 120 14.06 -25.25 -22.45
N ILE A 121 14.98 -25.70 -21.59
CA ILE A 121 14.63 -26.48 -20.41
C ILE A 121 14.04 -25.53 -19.36
N LYS A 122 12.71 -25.59 -19.16
CA LYS A 122 12.00 -24.82 -18.13
C LYS A 122 12.28 -25.40 -16.72
N THR A 123 13.40 -25.01 -16.11
CA THR A 123 13.72 -25.38 -14.71
C THR A 123 13.11 -24.40 -13.71
N PHE A 124 12.20 -24.90 -12.87
CA PHE A 124 11.67 -24.18 -11.69
C PHE A 124 12.24 -24.83 -10.41
N VAL A 125 13.31 -24.28 -9.83
CA VAL A 125 13.81 -24.61 -8.48
C VAL A 125 14.52 -23.40 -7.89
N GLY A 126 14.21 -23.07 -6.62
CA GLY A 126 15.15 -22.47 -5.65
C GLY A 126 15.61 -21.02 -5.89
N ALA A 127 15.32 -20.14 -4.92
CA ALA A 127 15.86 -18.78 -4.91
C ALA A 127 17.39 -18.74 -4.68
N HIS A 128 18.07 -17.72 -5.20
CA HIS A 128 18.74 -16.75 -4.32
C HIS A 128 19.12 -15.44 -5.05
N ALA A 129 19.46 -14.43 -4.24
CA ALA A 129 19.84 -13.08 -4.61
C ALA A 129 20.88 -12.97 -5.73
N GLY A 130 20.72 -11.98 -6.62
CA GLY A 130 21.69 -11.66 -7.68
C GLY A 130 21.18 -10.67 -8.75
N ALA A 131 19.86 -10.51 -8.89
CA ALA A 131 19.25 -9.69 -9.95
C ALA A 131 19.22 -8.16 -9.69
N TRP A 132 19.90 -7.65 -8.66
CA TRP A 132 19.83 -6.23 -8.26
C TRP A 132 21.15 -5.45 -8.42
N GLU A 133 22.22 -6.09 -8.89
CA GLU A 133 23.56 -5.47 -9.02
C GLU A 133 23.77 -4.68 -10.33
N GLY A 134 22.83 -4.76 -11.29
CA GLY A 134 22.94 -4.13 -12.62
C GLY A 134 22.33 -2.73 -12.75
N LEU A 135 21.69 -2.19 -11.70
CA LEU A 135 20.93 -0.93 -11.75
C LEU A 135 21.26 0.04 -10.59
N ARG A 136 22.47 -0.02 -10.03
CA ARG A 136 22.98 1.07 -9.18
C ARG A 136 23.34 2.28 -10.06
N PRO A 137 22.77 3.47 -9.86
CA PRO A 137 23.25 4.67 -10.52
C PRO A 137 24.68 4.97 -10.05
N VAL A 138 25.60 5.18 -10.98
CA VAL A 138 26.87 5.85 -10.68
C VAL A 138 26.54 7.23 -10.12
N ALA A 139 27.23 7.66 -9.07
CA ALA A 139 27.07 8.98 -8.50
C ALA A 139 27.55 10.06 -9.49
N MET A 140 26.64 10.53 -10.34
CA MET A 140 26.87 11.64 -11.27
C MET A 140 26.89 12.95 -10.48
N ASN A 141 28.07 13.52 -10.30
CA ASN A 141 28.23 14.90 -9.85
C ASN A 141 27.61 15.86 -10.87
N GLY A 142 26.77 16.78 -10.39
CA GLY A 142 26.43 18.05 -11.05
C GLY A 142 25.73 17.97 -12.43
N GLY A 143 24.42 18.28 -12.45
CA GLY A 143 23.80 18.88 -13.65
C GLY A 143 22.92 18.00 -14.54
N TYR A 144 21.98 17.23 -13.99
CA TYR A 144 20.89 16.61 -14.78
C TYR A 144 19.50 16.73 -14.13
N ALA A 145 19.06 17.96 -13.87
CA ALA A 145 17.68 18.23 -13.47
C ALA A 145 16.75 18.32 -14.69
N ARG A 146 16.25 17.17 -15.21
CA ARG A 146 14.97 17.07 -15.99
C ARG A 146 14.54 15.68 -16.51
N ALA A 147 15.34 14.62 -16.40
CA ALA A 147 14.90 13.28 -16.83
C ALA A 147 13.86 12.67 -15.87
N LYS A 148 12.70 12.21 -16.38
CA LYS A 148 11.77 11.36 -15.61
C LYS A 148 12.47 10.03 -15.31
N ALA A 149 12.43 9.57 -14.05
CA ALA A 149 13.00 8.29 -13.67
C ALA A 149 12.31 7.12 -14.42
N PRO A 150 13.06 6.12 -14.94
CA PRO A 150 12.46 4.95 -15.59
C PRO A 150 11.52 4.19 -14.63
N ILE A 151 10.43 3.64 -15.18
CA ILE A 151 9.43 2.90 -14.40
C ILE A 151 10.04 1.77 -13.54
N GLY A 152 11.04 1.06 -14.07
CA GLY A 152 11.76 0.02 -13.32
C GLY A 152 12.48 0.55 -12.08
N VAL A 153 13.06 1.75 -12.13
CA VAL A 153 13.71 2.41 -10.99
C VAL A 153 12.66 2.79 -9.93
N LEU A 154 11.52 3.36 -10.36
CA LEU A 154 10.42 3.69 -9.44
C LEU A 154 9.85 2.43 -8.76
N LYS A 155 9.77 1.31 -9.48
CA LYS A 155 9.39 0.01 -8.90
C LYS A 155 10.38 -0.46 -7.83
N VAL A 156 11.70 -0.35 -8.07
CA VAL A 156 12.74 -0.69 -7.08
C VAL A 156 12.54 0.12 -5.80
N GLU A 157 12.42 1.44 -5.93
CA GLU A 157 12.29 2.38 -4.81
C GLU A 157 10.99 2.19 -4.03
N PHE A 158 9.87 1.90 -4.72
CA PHE A 158 8.62 1.51 -4.08
C PHE A 158 8.79 0.25 -3.22
N LEU A 159 9.39 -0.81 -3.77
CA LEU A 159 9.57 -2.07 -3.05
C LEU A 159 10.55 -1.93 -1.87
N ASP A 160 11.62 -1.15 -2.03
CA ASP A 160 12.53 -0.84 -0.91
C ASP A 160 11.78 -0.09 0.22
N ARG A 161 11.01 0.94 -0.12
CA ARG A 161 10.19 1.70 0.82
C ARG A 161 9.18 0.85 1.59
N VAL A 162 8.52 -0.11 0.93
CA VAL A 162 7.65 -1.08 1.63
C VAL A 162 8.49 -2.01 2.51
N GLY A 163 9.63 -2.49 2.00
CA GLY A 163 10.53 -3.39 2.72
C GLY A 163 11.08 -2.77 4.02
N GLN A 164 11.38 -1.47 4.02
CA GLN A 164 11.80 -0.73 5.21
C GLN A 164 10.70 -0.66 6.29
N ARG A 165 9.41 -0.62 5.91
CA ARG A 165 8.28 -0.74 6.85
C ARG A 165 8.09 -2.17 7.35
N TRP A 166 8.26 -3.15 6.47
CA TRP A 166 8.10 -4.59 6.76
C TRP A 166 9.34 -5.23 7.44
N THR A 167 9.90 -4.57 8.45
CA THR A 167 11.13 -5.01 9.15
C THR A 167 10.90 -5.94 10.35
N LYS A 168 9.75 -5.85 11.04
CA LYS A 168 9.41 -6.71 12.19
C LYS A 168 9.01 -8.15 11.80
N PRO A 169 8.23 -8.41 10.73
CA PRO A 169 7.82 -9.78 10.38
C PRO A 169 9.00 -10.66 9.91
N PRO A 170 8.89 -12.01 10.03
CA PRO A 170 9.92 -12.91 9.54
C PRO A 170 10.24 -12.71 8.05
N LEU A 171 11.51 -12.87 7.67
CA LEU A 171 12.00 -12.59 6.31
C LEU A 171 11.15 -13.23 5.20
N ARG A 172 10.68 -14.48 5.40
CA ARG A 172 9.77 -15.16 4.46
C ARG A 172 8.50 -14.35 4.16
N ARG A 173 7.82 -13.82 5.19
CA ARG A 173 6.60 -13.01 5.03
C ARG A 173 6.89 -11.66 4.39
N ARG A 174 8.01 -11.03 4.74
CA ARG A 174 8.47 -9.80 4.07
C ARG A 174 8.70 -10.03 2.56
N LEU A 175 9.39 -11.11 2.20
CA LEU A 175 9.66 -11.45 0.79
C LEU A 175 8.37 -11.77 0.02
N GLU A 176 7.43 -12.48 0.64
CA GLU A 176 6.11 -12.80 0.06
C GLU A 176 5.30 -11.54 -0.27
N VAL A 177 5.22 -10.58 0.66
CA VAL A 177 4.56 -9.28 0.43
C VAL A 177 5.25 -8.50 -0.70
N LEU A 178 6.59 -8.41 -0.66
CA LEU A 178 7.35 -7.68 -1.69
C LEU A 178 7.25 -8.33 -3.08
N GLN A 179 7.25 -9.65 -3.16
CA GLN A 179 7.06 -10.37 -4.42
C GLN A 179 5.63 -10.16 -4.96
N THR A 180 4.62 -10.23 -4.10
CA THR A 180 3.22 -9.99 -4.48
C THR A 180 3.00 -8.56 -4.96
N LEU A 181 3.54 -7.56 -4.24
CA LEU A 181 3.49 -6.16 -4.65
C LEU A 181 4.28 -5.88 -5.93
N SER A 182 5.39 -6.60 -6.16
CA SER A 182 6.18 -6.51 -7.39
C SER A 182 5.38 -7.01 -8.60
N THR A 183 4.69 -8.15 -8.47
CA THR A 183 3.79 -8.68 -9.52
C THR A 183 2.57 -7.79 -9.73
N LEU A 184 1.95 -7.32 -8.64
CA LEU A 184 0.79 -6.43 -8.66
C LEU A 184 1.11 -5.10 -9.35
N PHE A 185 2.31 -4.54 -9.12
CA PHE A 185 2.77 -3.33 -9.79
C PHE A 185 2.83 -3.55 -11.31
N ASP A 186 3.40 -4.66 -11.77
CA ASP A 186 3.50 -4.94 -13.22
C ASP A 186 2.11 -5.11 -13.84
N GLN A 187 1.23 -5.89 -13.20
CA GLN A 187 -0.15 -6.11 -13.67
C GLN A 187 -0.93 -4.79 -13.77
N PHE A 188 -0.83 -3.93 -12.74
CA PHE A 188 -1.54 -2.65 -12.69
C PHE A 188 -1.11 -1.69 -13.81
N HIS A 189 0.17 -1.68 -14.18
CA HIS A 189 0.66 -0.90 -15.33
C HIS A 189 0.33 -1.57 -16.68
N GLN A 190 0.40 -2.90 -16.79
CA GLN A 190 0.04 -3.64 -18.01
C GLN A 190 -1.45 -3.48 -18.36
N MET A 191 -2.32 -3.37 -17.36
CA MET A 191 -3.75 -3.10 -17.53
C MET A 191 -4.08 -1.60 -17.72
N GLY A 192 -3.07 -0.72 -17.79
CA GLY A 192 -3.29 0.72 -18.05
C GLY A 192 -3.94 1.49 -16.91
N LEU A 193 -4.00 0.93 -15.68
CA LEU A 193 -4.65 1.56 -14.52
C LEU A 193 -3.76 2.60 -13.83
N ALA A 194 -2.47 2.66 -14.17
CA ALA A 194 -1.52 3.61 -13.60
C ALA A 194 -1.51 4.95 -14.36
N ASP A 195 -1.90 6.03 -13.68
CA ASP A 195 -1.78 7.40 -14.20
C ASP A 195 -0.30 7.84 -14.39
N PRO A 196 -0.01 8.90 -15.19
CA PRO A 196 1.36 9.35 -15.48
C PRO A 196 2.21 9.84 -14.28
N HIS A 197 1.61 9.97 -13.10
CA HIS A 197 2.25 10.31 -11.83
C HIS A 197 2.22 9.15 -10.82
N PHE A 198 1.40 8.12 -11.05
CA PHE A 198 1.16 6.96 -10.17
C PHE A 198 2.46 6.41 -9.56
N SER A 199 3.36 5.87 -10.38
CA SER A 199 4.57 5.19 -9.90
C SER A 199 5.57 6.15 -9.23
N ARG A 200 5.55 7.44 -9.59
CA ARG A 200 6.37 8.48 -8.92
C ARG A 200 5.85 8.77 -7.51
N LEU A 201 4.53 8.91 -7.36
CA LEU A 201 3.88 9.16 -6.06
C LEU A 201 3.97 7.93 -5.16
N LEU A 202 3.76 6.73 -5.72
CA LEU A 202 3.93 5.46 -5.03
C LEU A 202 5.37 5.27 -4.51
N ALA A 203 6.40 5.58 -5.31
CA ALA A 203 7.79 5.44 -4.88
C ALA A 203 8.23 6.58 -3.94
N ARG A 204 8.06 7.83 -4.39
CA ARG A 204 8.73 9.03 -3.84
C ARG A 204 7.79 10.09 -3.26
N GLY A 205 6.47 9.88 -3.29
CA GLY A 205 5.50 10.80 -2.69
C GLY A 205 5.61 10.86 -1.17
N SER A 206 4.90 11.79 -0.55
CA SER A 206 4.69 11.87 0.90
C SER A 206 4.11 10.56 1.48
N HIS A 207 4.00 10.47 2.81
CA HIS A 207 3.39 9.31 3.45
C HIS A 207 1.94 9.08 2.99
N ALA A 208 1.17 10.16 2.81
CA ALA A 208 -0.22 10.09 2.35
C ALA A 208 -0.31 9.67 0.87
N GLU A 209 0.44 10.32 -0.03
CA GLU A 209 0.42 10.02 -1.46
C GLU A 209 0.84 8.55 -1.75
N HIS A 210 1.83 8.02 -1.01
CA HIS A 210 2.21 6.61 -1.10
C HIS A 210 1.07 5.67 -0.74
N HIS A 211 0.39 5.90 0.39
CA HIS A 211 -0.71 5.03 0.83
C HIS A 211 -1.97 5.20 -0.02
N GLN A 212 -2.19 6.35 -0.65
CA GLN A 212 -3.26 6.54 -1.65
C GLN A 212 -3.02 5.68 -2.88
N ARG A 213 -1.87 5.84 -3.56
CA ARG A 213 -1.52 5.02 -4.74
C ARG A 213 -1.40 3.52 -4.42
N LEU A 214 -0.94 3.17 -3.22
CA LEU A 214 -0.89 1.77 -2.76
C LEU A 214 -2.31 1.21 -2.53
N ALA A 215 -3.23 2.00 -1.99
CA ALA A 215 -4.62 1.59 -1.82
C ALA A 215 -5.31 1.31 -3.17
N GLU A 216 -5.01 2.07 -4.22
CA GLU A 216 -5.51 1.80 -5.59
C GLU A 216 -5.07 0.41 -6.09
N MET A 217 -3.79 0.08 -5.95
CA MET A 217 -3.26 -1.25 -6.29
C MET A 217 -3.90 -2.37 -5.45
N LEU A 218 -4.03 -2.17 -4.13
CA LEU A 218 -4.62 -3.16 -3.23
C LEU A 218 -6.11 -3.36 -3.51
N LEU A 219 -6.86 -2.29 -3.79
CA LEU A 219 -8.27 -2.36 -4.18
C LEU A 219 -8.44 -3.10 -5.51
N ALA A 220 -7.60 -2.78 -6.51
CA ALA A 220 -7.62 -3.48 -7.79
C ALA A 220 -7.38 -4.98 -7.61
N LYS A 221 -6.41 -5.37 -6.78
CA LYS A 221 -6.19 -6.78 -6.44
C LYS A 221 -7.38 -7.40 -5.70
N TYR A 222 -8.02 -6.68 -4.78
CA TYR A 222 -9.17 -7.20 -4.04
C TYR A 222 -10.34 -7.50 -4.98
N LEU A 223 -10.61 -6.60 -5.94
CA LEU A 223 -11.62 -6.75 -6.97
C LEU A 223 -11.27 -7.87 -7.99
N TRP A 224 -10.02 -7.98 -8.43
CA TRP A 224 -9.59 -9.07 -9.32
C TRP A 224 -9.67 -10.45 -8.65
N ASN A 225 -9.30 -10.55 -7.36
CA ASN A 225 -9.46 -11.78 -6.58
C ASN A 225 -10.93 -12.20 -6.49
N ASP A 226 -11.87 -11.25 -6.50
CA ASP A 226 -13.31 -11.48 -6.49
C ASP A 226 -13.92 -11.67 -7.90
N GLY A 227 -13.10 -11.56 -8.97
CA GLY A 227 -13.51 -11.82 -10.35
C GLY A 227 -14.05 -10.62 -11.12
N PHE A 228 -13.83 -9.39 -10.64
CA PHE A 228 -14.12 -8.19 -11.43
C PHE A 228 -13.11 -7.96 -12.55
N SER A 229 -13.59 -7.42 -13.68
CA SER A 229 -12.75 -6.71 -14.65
C SER A 229 -12.71 -5.22 -14.30
N LEU A 230 -11.56 -4.57 -14.50
CA LEU A 230 -11.36 -3.15 -14.15
C LEU A 230 -10.89 -2.35 -15.36
N THR A 231 -11.43 -1.14 -15.50
CA THR A 231 -10.89 -0.09 -16.38
C THR A 231 -10.75 1.21 -15.61
N SER A 232 -9.88 2.11 -16.07
CA SER A 232 -9.72 3.46 -15.53
C SER A 232 -9.58 4.46 -16.68
N ALA A 233 -9.93 5.73 -16.44
CA ALA A 233 -9.86 6.80 -17.42
C ALA A 233 -9.02 7.97 -16.89
N PRO A 234 -8.26 8.70 -17.73
CA PRO A 234 -7.46 9.86 -17.27
C PRO A 234 -8.26 10.98 -16.61
N ALA A 235 -9.58 11.03 -16.85
CA ALA A 235 -10.51 11.94 -16.21
C ALA A 235 -11.78 11.17 -15.82
N GLY A 236 -11.93 10.88 -14.52
CA GLY A 236 -13.08 10.16 -13.99
C GLY A 236 -12.81 9.57 -12.60
N PRO A 237 -13.70 8.69 -12.12
CA PRO A 237 -13.49 7.88 -10.92
C PRO A 237 -12.29 6.94 -11.12
N ASP A 238 -11.65 6.52 -10.03
CA ASP A 238 -10.43 5.71 -10.08
C ASP A 238 -10.61 4.39 -10.84
N PHE A 239 -11.77 3.72 -10.68
CA PHE A 239 -12.12 2.51 -11.42
C PHE A 239 -13.58 2.50 -11.92
N ASN A 240 -13.80 1.93 -13.11
CA ASN A 240 -15.04 1.21 -13.42
C ASN A 240 -14.78 -0.28 -13.18
N ALA A 241 -15.61 -0.93 -12.38
CA ALA A 241 -15.51 -2.35 -12.07
C ALA A 241 -16.73 -3.10 -12.63
N ALA A 242 -16.50 -4.12 -13.45
CA ALA A 242 -17.55 -4.92 -14.09
C ALA A 242 -17.47 -6.41 -13.70
N LYS A 243 -18.61 -7.00 -13.32
CA LYS A 243 -18.77 -8.42 -12.95
C LYS A 243 -20.22 -8.85 -13.19
N ASN A 244 -20.43 -10.04 -13.76
CA ASN A 244 -21.76 -10.66 -13.94
C ASN A 244 -22.82 -9.75 -14.61
N GLY A 245 -22.43 -8.92 -15.58
CA GLY A 245 -23.33 -7.98 -16.27
C GLY A 245 -23.62 -6.69 -15.50
N HIS A 246 -23.15 -6.55 -14.26
CA HIS A 246 -23.17 -5.30 -13.51
C HIS A 246 -21.88 -4.51 -13.72
N SER A 247 -21.99 -3.18 -13.73
CA SER A 247 -20.87 -2.24 -13.72
C SER A 247 -21.09 -1.20 -12.62
N VAL A 248 -20.01 -0.83 -11.94
CA VAL A 248 -20.02 0.17 -10.87
C VAL A 248 -18.77 1.05 -10.95
N TRP A 249 -18.98 2.36 -10.91
CA TRP A 249 -17.93 3.34 -10.75
C TRP A 249 -17.51 3.43 -9.29
N ILE A 250 -16.20 3.45 -9.05
CA ILE A 250 -15.60 3.48 -7.72
C ILE A 250 -14.61 4.65 -7.69
N GLU A 251 -14.90 5.65 -6.86
CA GLU A 251 -13.98 6.74 -6.51
C GLU A 251 -13.41 6.45 -5.12
N LEU A 252 -12.11 6.18 -5.07
CA LEU A 252 -11.37 5.81 -3.87
C LEU A 252 -10.82 7.06 -3.16
N VAL A 253 -10.75 6.98 -1.85
CA VAL A 253 -10.08 7.97 -1.01
C VAL A 253 -9.47 7.29 0.20
N THR A 254 -8.20 7.59 0.44
CA THR A 254 -7.52 7.28 1.71
C THR A 254 -7.35 8.60 2.47
N PRO A 255 -8.24 8.95 3.43
CA PRO A 255 -8.19 10.23 4.10
C PRO A 255 -6.95 10.38 4.98
N GLU A 256 -6.34 11.56 4.99
CA GLU A 256 -5.30 11.89 5.96
C GLU A 256 -5.90 12.01 7.38
N PRO A 257 -5.17 11.63 8.45
CA PRO A 257 -5.64 11.66 9.84
C PRO A 257 -5.66 13.06 10.47
N LYS A 258 -6.14 14.06 9.72
CA LYS A 258 -6.23 15.46 10.15
C LYS A 258 -7.21 15.59 11.33
N GLY A 259 -6.69 16.04 12.48
CA GLY A 259 -7.45 16.18 13.73
C GLY A 259 -7.48 14.93 14.61
N ILE A 260 -6.76 13.86 14.24
CA ILE A 260 -6.55 12.68 15.08
C ILE A 260 -5.24 12.85 15.85
N ASP A 261 -5.22 12.45 17.12
CA ASP A 261 -4.00 12.48 17.96
C ASP A 261 -2.90 11.59 17.34
N PRO A 262 -1.67 12.10 17.11
CA PRO A 262 -0.54 11.29 16.66
C PRO A 262 -0.24 10.06 17.55
N HIS A 263 -0.57 10.08 18.84
CA HIS A 263 -0.42 8.93 19.74
C HIS A 263 -1.45 7.82 19.48
N TRP A 264 -2.65 8.16 18.99
CA TRP A 264 -3.62 7.16 18.52
C TRP A 264 -3.09 6.38 17.31
N LEU A 265 -2.35 7.06 16.42
CA LEU A 265 -1.75 6.46 15.23
C LEU A 265 -0.47 5.66 15.55
N ASN A 266 0.15 5.88 16.71
CA ASN A 266 1.42 5.24 17.08
C ASN A 266 1.20 3.96 17.88
N VAL A 267 1.04 2.85 17.15
CA VAL A 267 0.72 1.53 17.70
C VAL A 267 1.81 0.89 18.57
N SER A 268 3.04 1.44 18.64
CA SER A 268 4.13 0.80 19.42
C SER A 268 4.15 1.12 20.90
N HIS A 269 3.20 1.92 21.41
CA HIS A 269 3.14 2.36 22.80
C HIS A 269 1.72 2.34 23.41
N GLN A 270 0.77 1.65 22.78
CA GLN A 270 -0.61 1.55 23.27
C GLN A 270 -0.77 0.47 24.35
N GLU A 271 -0.23 0.75 25.53
CA GLU A 271 -0.56 0.04 26.77
C GLU A 271 -1.65 0.82 27.53
N GLY A 272 -2.51 0.13 28.29
CA GLY A 272 -3.56 0.77 29.10
C GLY A 272 -4.84 1.15 28.34
N VAL A 273 -5.58 2.12 28.88
CA VAL A 273 -6.90 2.58 28.36
C VAL A 273 -6.72 3.79 27.45
N TRP A 274 -7.34 3.75 26.26
CA TRP A 274 -7.21 4.79 25.23
C TRP A 274 -8.57 5.35 24.83
N THR A 275 -8.63 6.66 24.57
CA THR A 275 -9.82 7.30 24.01
C THR A 275 -9.87 7.07 22.51
N TYR A 276 -10.92 6.41 22.01
CA TYR A 276 -11.16 6.24 20.59
C TYR A 276 -11.58 7.58 19.95
N PRO A 277 -10.84 8.12 18.95
CA PRO A 277 -11.06 9.45 18.39
C PRO A 277 -12.21 9.47 17.36
N HIS A 278 -13.37 8.97 17.77
CA HIS A 278 -14.54 8.72 16.93
C HIS A 278 -15.02 9.95 16.15
N GLU A 279 -15.13 11.11 16.78
CA GLU A 279 -15.54 12.35 16.09
C GLU A 279 -14.54 12.74 15.00
N ALA A 280 -13.24 12.66 15.29
CA ALA A 280 -12.20 13.01 14.31
C ALA A 280 -12.22 12.06 13.11
N ILE A 281 -12.41 10.75 13.34
CA ILE A 281 -12.56 9.74 12.27
C ILE A 281 -13.84 9.99 11.46
N ALA A 282 -14.99 10.20 12.11
CA ALA A 282 -16.25 10.52 11.46
C ALA A 282 -16.18 11.84 10.66
N LEU A 283 -15.43 12.84 11.14
CA LEU A 283 -15.10 14.06 10.41
C LEU A 283 -14.22 13.82 9.18
N ARG A 284 -13.41 12.74 9.14
CA ARG A 284 -12.71 12.33 7.91
C ARG A 284 -13.67 11.71 6.91
N TYR A 285 -14.59 10.85 7.36
CA TYR A 285 -15.65 10.26 6.53
C TYR A 285 -16.56 11.31 5.89
N THR A 286 -17.11 12.26 6.66
CA THR A 286 -17.93 13.37 6.13
C THR A 286 -17.17 14.22 5.12
N SER A 287 -15.89 14.57 5.41
CA SER A 287 -15.05 15.35 4.50
C SER A 287 -14.81 14.62 3.18
N ALA A 288 -14.49 13.32 3.26
CA ALA A 288 -14.20 12.47 2.11
C ALA A 288 -15.44 12.27 1.23
N LEU A 289 -16.57 11.89 1.82
CA LEU A 289 -17.84 11.74 1.11
C LEU A 289 -18.27 13.05 0.43
N LYS A 290 -18.16 14.20 1.11
CA LYS A 290 -18.48 15.51 0.54
C LYS A 290 -17.55 15.92 -0.61
N GLU A 291 -16.27 15.57 -0.56
CA GLU A 291 -15.35 15.78 -1.67
C GLU A 291 -15.76 14.96 -2.90
N LYS A 292 -16.03 13.66 -2.72
CA LYS A 292 -16.33 12.74 -3.83
C LYS A 292 -17.70 12.97 -4.43
N HIS A 293 -18.70 13.24 -3.58
CA HIS A 293 -20.01 13.74 -4.02
C HIS A 293 -19.89 14.99 -4.90
N ARG A 294 -19.09 16.00 -4.49
CA ARG A 294 -18.83 17.18 -5.32
C ARG A 294 -18.14 16.84 -6.64
N LYS A 295 -17.27 15.83 -6.71
CA LYS A 295 -16.71 15.38 -8.01
C LYS A 295 -17.79 14.77 -8.91
N LEU A 296 -18.74 14.02 -8.34
CA LEU A 296 -19.85 13.42 -9.09
C LEU A 296 -20.83 14.48 -9.63
N VAL A 297 -21.35 15.36 -8.76
CA VAL A 297 -22.44 16.30 -9.12
C VAL A 297 -21.94 17.67 -9.57
N GLY A 298 -20.75 18.09 -9.13
CA GLY A 298 -20.16 19.40 -9.40
C GLY A 298 -20.27 20.38 -8.24
N ASP A 299 -19.78 21.60 -8.45
CA ASP A 299 -19.99 22.76 -7.57
C ASP A 299 -20.60 23.88 -8.43
N PRO A 300 -21.88 24.24 -8.23
CA PRO A 300 -22.59 25.21 -9.07
C PRO A 300 -21.81 26.52 -9.26
N GLY A 301 -21.65 26.94 -10.51
CA GLY A 301 -20.88 28.14 -10.88
C GLY A 301 -19.35 28.02 -10.75
N LYS A 302 -18.80 26.86 -10.33
CA LYS A 302 -17.34 26.64 -10.25
C LYS A 302 -16.83 25.47 -11.11
N SER A 303 -17.51 24.33 -11.08
CA SER A 303 -17.06 23.13 -11.83
C SER A 303 -18.19 22.15 -12.11
N ALA A 304 -18.20 21.62 -13.34
CA ALA A 304 -19.08 20.51 -13.72
C ALA A 304 -18.59 19.19 -13.09
N GLY A 305 -19.51 18.42 -12.52
CA GLY A 305 -19.24 17.07 -12.01
C GLY A 305 -19.16 16.01 -13.13
N TYR A 306 -18.85 14.77 -12.76
CA TYR A 306 -18.80 13.64 -13.68
C TYR A 306 -20.12 13.40 -14.43
N LEU A 307 -21.27 13.59 -13.77
CA LEU A 307 -22.60 13.46 -14.39
C LEU A 307 -22.78 14.47 -15.53
N ALA A 308 -22.54 15.75 -15.25
CA ALA A 308 -22.65 16.83 -16.23
C ALA A 308 -21.61 16.74 -17.36
N LYS A 309 -20.52 15.99 -17.16
CA LYS A 309 -19.48 15.70 -18.16
C LYS A 309 -19.75 14.42 -18.98
N GLY A 310 -20.78 13.65 -18.64
CA GLY A 310 -21.05 12.34 -19.26
C GLY A 310 -19.98 11.28 -18.96
N VAL A 311 -19.20 11.44 -17.89
CA VAL A 311 -18.16 10.48 -17.45
C VAL A 311 -18.79 9.36 -16.60
N VAL A 312 -19.83 9.70 -15.85
CA VAL A 312 -20.73 8.74 -15.18
C VAL A 312 -22.12 9.05 -15.73
N LEU A 313 -22.84 8.04 -16.20
CA LEU A 313 -24.19 8.21 -16.74
C LEU A 313 -25.24 8.14 -15.61
N PRO A 314 -26.39 8.82 -15.71
CA PRO A 314 -27.38 8.87 -14.61
C PRO A 314 -27.91 7.52 -14.12
N GLY A 315 -27.89 6.48 -14.98
CA GLY A 315 -28.31 5.12 -14.64
C GLY A 315 -27.17 4.20 -14.14
N GLU A 316 -25.94 4.68 -14.04
CA GLU A 316 -24.81 3.89 -13.54
C GLU A 316 -24.65 4.00 -12.04
N SER A 317 -24.17 2.94 -11.40
CA SER A 317 -23.86 2.96 -9.96
C SER A 317 -22.56 3.70 -9.69
N TYR A 318 -22.53 4.53 -8.66
CA TYR A 318 -21.36 5.28 -8.19
C TYR A 318 -21.13 5.07 -6.69
N VAL A 319 -19.98 4.48 -6.35
CA VAL A 319 -19.57 4.13 -4.98
C VAL A 319 -18.40 5.02 -4.54
N VAL A 320 -18.53 5.59 -3.35
CA VAL A 320 -17.42 6.28 -2.68
C VAL A 320 -16.71 5.29 -1.77
N ALA A 321 -15.52 4.84 -2.17
CA ALA A 321 -14.71 3.90 -1.40
C ALA A 321 -13.79 4.65 -0.44
N ILE A 322 -14.07 4.57 0.87
CA ILE A 322 -13.33 5.28 1.91
C ILE A 322 -12.40 4.30 2.63
N ASN A 323 -11.13 4.32 2.25
CA ASN A 323 -10.07 3.53 2.88
C ASN A 323 -9.55 4.25 4.13
N GLN A 324 -10.04 3.85 5.30
CA GLN A 324 -9.65 4.42 6.59
C GLN A 324 -8.30 3.92 7.13
N HIS A 325 -7.46 3.29 6.29
CA HIS A 325 -6.16 2.72 6.70
C HIS A 325 -5.28 3.68 7.52
N LEU A 326 -5.17 4.94 7.10
CA LEU A 326 -4.37 5.97 7.78
C LEU A 326 -5.01 6.51 9.08
N LEU A 327 -6.21 6.06 9.44
CA LEU A 327 -6.97 6.49 10.62
C LEU A 327 -6.93 5.44 11.76
N GLN A 328 -6.40 4.25 11.49
CA GLN A 328 -6.35 3.13 12.43
C GLN A 328 -5.32 3.35 13.55
N GLY A 329 -5.66 2.86 14.75
CA GLY A 329 -4.71 2.67 15.85
C GLY A 329 -4.25 1.21 15.95
N ALA A 330 -3.84 0.73 17.13
CA ALA A 330 -3.45 -0.68 17.31
C ALA A 330 -4.63 -1.64 17.10
N PHE A 331 -5.84 -1.21 17.41
CA PHE A 331 -7.07 -1.95 17.21
C PHE A 331 -7.70 -1.59 15.86
N ARG A 332 -7.51 -2.47 14.86
CA ARG A 332 -8.16 -2.33 13.55
C ARG A 332 -9.65 -2.59 13.66
N SER A 333 -10.47 -1.62 13.27
CA SER A 333 -11.92 -1.76 13.15
C SER A 333 -12.48 -0.83 12.07
N LEU A 334 -13.59 -1.20 11.44
CA LEU A 334 -14.42 -0.24 10.69
C LEU A 334 -15.56 0.33 11.55
N ASN A 335 -15.81 -0.24 12.72
CA ASN A 335 -16.93 0.11 13.59
C ASN A 335 -16.60 1.34 14.44
N GLY A 336 -17.61 2.20 14.62
CA GLY A 336 -17.56 3.35 15.50
C GLY A 336 -18.19 3.08 16.86
N ILE A 337 -18.61 4.16 17.52
CA ILE A 337 -19.20 4.16 18.87
C ILE A 337 -20.62 3.56 18.93
N SER A 338 -21.28 3.43 17.78
CA SER A 338 -22.57 2.73 17.63
C SER A 338 -22.44 1.20 17.62
N GLN A 339 -21.20 0.68 17.56
CA GLN A 339 -20.85 -0.70 17.19
C GLN A 339 -21.15 -1.10 15.73
N ALA A 340 -21.74 -0.22 14.93
CA ALA A 340 -21.86 -0.35 13.47
C ALA A 340 -20.70 0.37 12.75
N PRO A 341 -20.49 0.17 11.44
CA PRO A 341 -19.43 0.86 10.69
C PRO A 341 -19.54 2.39 10.76
N VAL A 342 -18.42 3.10 10.90
CA VAL A 342 -18.38 4.58 10.98
C VAL A 342 -19.03 5.24 9.75
N ALA A 343 -18.94 4.61 8.58
CA ALA A 343 -19.66 5.06 7.40
C ALA A 343 -21.18 5.12 7.61
N GLY A 344 -21.77 4.11 8.27
CA GLY A 344 -23.20 4.07 8.62
C GLY A 344 -23.58 5.18 9.58
N GLU A 345 -22.77 5.42 10.61
CA GLU A 345 -22.94 6.55 11.53
C GLU A 345 -23.01 7.91 10.82
N VAL A 346 -22.18 8.08 9.79
CA VAL A 346 -21.97 9.34 9.06
C VAL A 346 -22.98 9.59 7.93
N VAL A 347 -23.65 8.55 7.42
CA VAL A 347 -24.66 8.71 6.36
C VAL A 347 -26.10 8.63 6.88
N TYR A 348 -26.33 7.97 8.02
CA TYR A 348 -27.66 7.76 8.60
C TYR A 348 -27.86 8.42 9.99
N ALA A 349 -27.03 9.40 10.35
CA ALA A 349 -27.16 10.19 11.59
C ALA A 349 -27.17 9.35 12.89
N ILE A 350 -26.40 8.26 12.95
CA ILE A 350 -26.40 7.33 14.09
C ILE A 350 -25.33 7.76 15.10
N GLY A 351 -25.73 7.90 16.36
CA GLY A 351 -24.88 8.23 17.50
C GLY A 351 -24.51 7.02 18.37
N PRO A 352 -24.03 7.24 19.60
CA PRO A 352 -23.75 6.16 20.54
C PRO A 352 -25.02 5.36 20.90
N GLN A 353 -24.82 4.10 21.29
CA GLN A 353 -25.87 3.26 21.85
C GLN A 353 -26.45 3.88 23.13
N GLN A 354 -27.77 3.81 23.28
CA GLN A 354 -28.51 4.29 24.45
C GLN A 354 -29.28 3.12 25.11
N LEU A 355 -29.36 3.15 26.43
CA LEU A 355 -30.10 2.18 27.24
C LEU A 355 -31.15 2.93 28.06
N HIS A 356 -32.41 2.53 27.92
CA HIS A 356 -33.52 3.18 28.61
C HIS A 356 -33.84 2.38 29.86
N LEU A 357 -33.51 2.93 31.02
CA LEU A 357 -33.59 2.23 32.30
C LEU A 357 -34.92 2.48 33.00
N GLY A 358 -35.56 1.42 33.49
CA GLY A 358 -36.75 1.50 34.32
C GLY A 358 -36.42 2.19 35.65
N ARG A 359 -36.92 3.40 35.87
CA ARG A 359 -36.56 4.26 37.02
C ARG A 359 -36.70 3.56 38.39
N SER A 360 -37.66 2.65 38.53
CA SER A 360 -37.92 1.88 39.76
C SER A 360 -37.15 0.55 39.84
N THR A 361 -36.72 -0.03 38.72
CA THR A 361 -36.11 -1.37 38.67
C THR A 361 -34.62 -1.37 38.38
N GLY A 362 -34.09 -0.29 37.81
CA GLY A 362 -32.72 -0.22 37.27
C GLY A 362 -32.48 -1.10 36.04
N GLN A 363 -33.50 -1.82 35.55
CA GLN A 363 -33.39 -2.76 34.43
C GLN A 363 -33.50 -2.03 33.08
N VAL A 364 -32.84 -2.54 32.05
CA VAL A 364 -33.00 -2.07 30.67
C VAL A 364 -34.39 -2.44 30.17
N LEU A 365 -35.19 -1.44 29.82
CA LEU A 365 -36.50 -1.61 29.19
C LEU A 365 -36.37 -1.79 27.68
N HIS A 366 -35.57 -0.93 27.05
CA HIS A 366 -35.19 -1.05 25.64
C HIS A 366 -33.81 -0.42 25.39
N SER A 367 -33.24 -0.73 24.23
CA SER A 367 -31.97 -0.17 23.76
C SER A 367 -32.10 0.30 22.32
N ASP A 368 -31.57 1.47 22.03
CA ASP A 368 -31.53 2.09 20.71
C ASP A 368 -30.21 2.88 20.54
N HIS A 369 -30.18 3.84 19.61
CA HIS A 369 -29.02 4.71 19.39
C HIS A 369 -29.46 6.17 19.40
N ALA A 370 -28.61 7.05 19.94
CA ALA A 370 -28.85 8.48 19.90
C ALA A 370 -28.91 8.98 18.46
N HIS A 371 -29.83 9.89 18.14
CA HIS A 371 -29.82 10.60 16.86
C HIS A 371 -28.73 11.68 16.87
N ARG A 372 -27.81 11.62 15.89
CA ARG A 372 -26.65 12.52 15.73
C ARG A 372 -26.54 13.01 14.27
N PRO A 373 -27.38 13.97 13.85
CA PRO A 373 -27.38 14.50 12.48
C PRO A 373 -26.20 15.43 12.19
N SER A 374 -25.43 15.85 13.20
CA SER A 374 -24.24 16.69 13.03
C SER A 374 -23.12 16.35 14.00
N LEU A 375 -21.88 16.47 13.52
CA LEU A 375 -20.64 16.40 14.30
C LEU A 375 -20.13 17.81 14.63
N SER A 376 -19.51 17.96 15.79
CA SER A 376 -18.86 19.22 16.20
C SER A 376 -17.44 19.33 15.64
N LYS A 377 -17.06 20.51 15.13
CA LYS A 377 -15.69 20.82 14.72
C LYS A 377 -15.30 22.23 15.16
N ALA A 378 -14.06 22.43 15.63
CA ALA A 378 -13.53 23.76 15.91
C ALA A 378 -13.56 24.68 14.66
N GLY A 379 -14.12 25.88 14.82
CA GLY A 379 -14.20 26.93 13.80
C GLY A 379 -12.88 27.71 13.65
N GLN A 380 -12.64 28.27 12.46
CA GLN A 380 -11.40 29.03 12.20
C GLN A 380 -11.34 30.39 12.91
N ALA A 381 -12.48 30.96 13.28
CA ALA A 381 -12.59 32.20 14.06
C ALA A 381 -12.79 31.93 15.57
N GLY A 382 -12.53 30.70 16.03
CA GLY A 382 -13.00 30.20 17.32
C GLY A 382 -14.42 29.64 17.24
N GLY A 383 -14.89 29.07 18.36
CA GLY A 383 -16.21 28.44 18.47
C GLY A 383 -16.33 27.08 17.78
N THR A 384 -17.56 26.56 17.69
CA THR A 384 -17.89 25.24 17.16
C THR A 384 -18.78 25.37 15.93
N VAL A 385 -18.45 24.61 14.88
CA VAL A 385 -19.20 24.52 13.62
C VAL A 385 -19.77 23.10 13.50
N GLY A 386 -21.08 23.01 13.25
CA GLY A 386 -21.74 21.75 12.93
C GLY A 386 -21.39 21.25 11.53
N VAL A 387 -21.01 19.98 11.42
CA VAL A 387 -20.77 19.27 10.15
C VAL A 387 -21.85 18.21 10.00
N PRO A 388 -22.72 18.26 8.96
CA PRO A 388 -23.77 17.27 8.77
C PRO A 388 -23.23 15.84 8.65
N ALA A 389 -23.96 14.89 9.26
CA ALA A 389 -23.66 13.46 9.36
C ALA A 389 -24.89 12.60 9.00
N ASP A 390 -25.69 13.11 8.07
CA ASP A 390 -27.00 12.65 7.64
C ASP A 390 -27.07 12.47 6.12
N SER A 391 -25.92 12.19 5.49
CA SER A 391 -25.76 12.34 4.03
C SER A 391 -26.79 11.54 3.20
N PHE A 392 -27.13 10.31 3.57
CA PHE A 392 -28.13 9.49 2.85
C PHE A 392 -29.58 9.76 3.28
N LEU A 393 -29.80 10.67 4.24
CA LEU A 393 -31.11 11.25 4.51
C LEU A 393 -31.36 12.52 3.67
N ASN A 394 -30.30 13.07 3.06
CA ASN A 394 -30.34 14.30 2.28
C ASN A 394 -30.46 14.00 0.77
N PRO A 395 -31.54 14.46 0.09
CA PRO A 395 -31.75 14.23 -1.35
C PRO A 395 -30.60 14.65 -2.28
N ALA A 396 -29.74 15.58 -1.84
CA ALA A 396 -28.56 15.97 -2.61
C ALA A 396 -27.60 14.81 -2.89
N TYR A 397 -27.59 13.77 -2.05
CA TYR A 397 -26.72 12.58 -2.17
C TYR A 397 -27.39 11.39 -2.89
N ASP A 398 -28.64 11.52 -3.37
CA ASP A 398 -29.33 10.48 -4.15
C ASP A 398 -28.51 9.95 -5.36
N PRO A 399 -27.61 10.73 -6.01
CA PRO A 399 -26.72 10.18 -7.04
C PRO A 399 -25.59 9.25 -6.55
N VAL A 400 -25.34 9.16 -5.24
CA VAL A 400 -24.33 8.25 -4.66
C VAL A 400 -25.01 6.95 -4.25
N SER A 401 -24.59 5.84 -4.84
CA SER A 401 -25.20 4.52 -4.64
C SER A 401 -24.90 3.91 -3.27
N ALA A 402 -23.65 4.03 -2.83
CA ALA A 402 -23.18 3.48 -1.56
C ALA A 402 -21.87 4.15 -1.10
N VAL A 403 -21.58 4.05 0.20
CA VAL A 403 -20.23 4.24 0.76
C VAL A 403 -19.64 2.87 1.07
N TRP A 404 -18.46 2.60 0.51
CA TRP A 404 -17.72 1.38 0.77
C TRP A 404 -16.59 1.67 1.78
N ALA A 405 -16.80 1.31 3.04
CA ALA A 405 -15.80 1.47 4.10
C ALA A 405 -14.75 0.37 4.00
N LEU A 406 -13.47 0.75 3.98
CA LEU A 406 -12.34 -0.15 3.69
C LEU A 406 -11.17 0.08 4.65
N ASP A 407 -10.39 -0.98 4.90
CA ASP A 407 -9.03 -0.88 5.44
C ASP A 407 -8.12 -1.82 4.63
N LEU A 408 -7.52 -1.24 3.59
CA LEU A 408 -6.66 -1.91 2.63
C LEU A 408 -5.22 -1.94 3.16
N GLN A 409 -4.63 -3.14 3.27
CA GLN A 409 -3.33 -3.38 3.90
C GLN A 409 -2.52 -4.40 3.11
N GLU A 410 -1.19 -4.23 3.06
CA GLU A 410 -0.28 -5.18 2.42
C GLU A 410 -0.22 -6.52 3.16
N ALA A 411 -0.60 -6.54 4.44
CA ALA A 411 -0.71 -7.78 5.21
C ALA A 411 -1.72 -8.76 4.57
N ALA A 412 -2.77 -8.25 3.92
CA ALA A 412 -3.76 -9.07 3.23
C ALA A 412 -3.25 -9.77 1.95
N LEU A 413 -1.97 -9.57 1.61
CA LEU A 413 -1.28 -10.28 0.54
C LEU A 413 -0.63 -11.59 0.99
N LEU A 414 -0.60 -11.87 2.30
CA LEU A 414 -0.04 -13.11 2.85
C LEU A 414 -0.98 -14.30 2.60
N SER A 415 -0.45 -15.37 2.02
CA SER A 415 -1.18 -16.61 1.71
C SER A 415 -1.62 -17.41 2.94
N SER A 416 -1.07 -17.13 4.12
CA SER A 416 -1.46 -17.77 5.38
C SER A 416 -1.43 -16.77 6.54
N SER A 417 -2.62 -16.50 7.07
CA SER A 417 -2.83 -15.77 8.32
C SER A 417 -3.00 -16.70 9.51
N ALA A 418 -2.60 -16.26 10.71
CA ALA A 418 -2.93 -16.99 11.92
C ALA A 418 -4.45 -16.98 12.15
N PRO A 419 -5.08 -18.06 12.64
CA PRO A 419 -6.54 -18.15 12.78
C PRO A 419 -7.18 -16.99 13.56
N HIS A 420 -6.46 -16.47 14.56
CA HIS A 420 -6.95 -15.39 15.43
C HIS A 420 -6.66 -13.98 14.92
N PHE A 421 -5.85 -13.84 13.86
CA PHE A 421 -5.52 -12.57 13.22
C PHE A 421 -5.53 -12.75 11.70
N PRO A 422 -6.71 -12.89 11.08
CA PRO A 422 -6.83 -13.01 9.63
C PRO A 422 -6.21 -11.78 8.97
N ALA A 423 -5.26 -12.02 8.08
CA ALA A 423 -4.58 -10.99 7.33
C ALA A 423 -5.47 -10.70 6.13
N VAL A 424 -6.46 -9.84 6.35
CA VAL A 424 -7.50 -9.50 5.38
C VAL A 424 -7.71 -7.99 5.32
N HIS A 425 -8.22 -7.54 4.18
CA HIS A 425 -8.87 -6.24 4.07
C HIS A 425 -10.13 -6.27 4.93
N LEU A 426 -10.33 -5.22 5.75
CA LEU A 426 -11.66 -5.01 6.34
C LEU A 426 -12.51 -4.27 5.31
N SER A 427 -13.79 -4.64 5.23
CA SER A 427 -14.68 -4.16 4.18
C SER A 427 -16.14 -4.18 4.64
N ALA A 428 -16.84 -3.05 4.54
CA ALA A 428 -18.27 -2.95 4.83
C ALA A 428 -18.98 -2.03 3.82
N MET A 429 -20.07 -2.50 3.23
CA MET A 429 -20.86 -1.71 2.27
C MET A 429 -22.02 -1.03 2.99
N ILE A 430 -22.16 0.29 2.84
CA ILE A 430 -23.32 1.04 3.32
C ILE A 430 -24.09 1.54 2.10
N HIS A 431 -25.22 0.90 1.82
CA HIS A 431 -26.10 1.25 0.70
C HIS A 431 -26.89 2.53 1.01
N ASN A 432 -27.13 3.35 -0.01
CA ASN A 432 -28.05 4.48 0.06
C ASN A 432 -29.47 4.02 -0.32
N GLU A 433 -30.42 4.08 0.62
CA GLU A 433 -31.83 3.76 0.35
C GLU A 433 -32.47 4.70 -0.70
N ARG A 434 -31.94 5.91 -0.86
CA ARG A 434 -32.43 6.89 -1.82
C ARG A 434 -31.70 6.89 -3.17
N ALA A 435 -30.75 5.97 -3.38
CA ALA A 435 -29.92 5.98 -4.59
C ALA A 435 -30.75 5.93 -5.89
N THR A 436 -30.49 6.84 -6.82
CA THR A 436 -31.08 6.82 -8.18
C THR A 436 -30.69 5.56 -8.94
N SER A 437 -29.46 5.08 -8.70
CA SER A 437 -28.88 3.87 -9.28
C SER A 437 -28.29 3.05 -8.13
N ARG A 438 -28.94 1.95 -7.75
CA ARG A 438 -28.52 1.11 -6.63
C ARG A 438 -27.48 0.07 -7.04
N VAL A 439 -26.47 -0.12 -6.19
CA VAL A 439 -25.58 -1.29 -6.24
C VAL A 439 -26.33 -2.49 -5.65
N PRO A 440 -26.37 -3.66 -6.32
CA PRO A 440 -26.90 -4.88 -5.71
C PRO A 440 -26.13 -5.25 -4.43
N PRO A 441 -26.80 -5.64 -3.34
CA PRO A 441 -26.14 -6.14 -2.14
C PRO A 441 -25.19 -7.30 -2.47
N HIS A 442 -24.05 -7.35 -1.79
CA HIS A 442 -22.98 -8.33 -1.98
C HIS A 442 -22.33 -8.37 -3.39
N LEU A 443 -22.60 -7.40 -4.28
CA LEU A 443 -21.92 -7.33 -5.59
C LEU A 443 -20.41 -7.11 -5.41
N LEU A 444 -20.03 -6.15 -4.56
CA LEU A 444 -18.65 -5.84 -4.20
C LEU A 444 -18.27 -6.58 -2.91
N PRO A 445 -17.02 -7.07 -2.77
CA PRO A 445 -16.66 -7.95 -1.67
C PRO A 445 -16.63 -7.21 -0.32
N ALA A 446 -17.51 -7.61 0.60
CA ALA A 446 -17.63 -7.04 1.94
C ALA A 446 -17.83 -8.11 3.03
N GLN A 447 -17.44 -7.79 4.26
CA GLN A 447 -17.75 -8.59 5.45
C GLN A 447 -19.20 -8.40 5.91
N GLY A 448 -19.89 -7.38 5.41
CA GLY A 448 -21.31 -7.14 5.60
C GLY A 448 -21.79 -5.95 4.78
N ASP A 449 -23.01 -6.07 4.28
CA ASP A 449 -23.77 -5.02 3.64
C ASP A 449 -24.76 -4.45 4.66
N TRP A 450 -25.00 -3.14 4.62
CA TRP A 450 -25.87 -2.42 5.54
C TRP A 450 -26.73 -1.41 4.78
N ILE A 451 -27.94 -1.17 5.28
CA ILE A 451 -28.84 -0.13 4.77
C ILE A 451 -29.60 0.49 5.93
N GLY A 452 -29.74 1.82 5.93
CA GLY A 452 -30.63 2.53 6.84
C GLY A 452 -32.02 2.53 6.24
N ARG A 453 -32.96 1.80 6.83
CA ARG A 453 -34.38 1.85 6.49
C ARG A 453 -35.02 3.02 7.22
N THR A 454 -35.63 3.92 6.47
CA THR A 454 -36.20 5.16 7.01
C THR A 454 -37.71 5.05 7.17
N THR A 455 -38.22 5.40 8.36
CA THR A 455 -39.65 5.60 8.62
C THR A 455 -39.92 7.05 8.99
N ALA A 456 -41.20 7.42 9.19
CA ALA A 456 -41.56 8.76 9.65
C ALA A 456 -41.04 9.11 11.07
N SER A 457 -40.62 8.11 11.86
CA SER A 457 -40.25 8.28 13.28
C SER A 457 -38.95 7.60 13.69
N SER A 458 -38.30 6.84 12.81
CA SER A 458 -37.09 6.07 13.11
C SER A 458 -36.21 5.82 11.89
N ILE A 459 -34.95 5.52 12.15
CA ILE A 459 -33.99 5.02 11.16
C ILE A 459 -33.44 3.70 11.71
N GLU A 460 -33.65 2.60 11.00
CA GLU A 460 -33.14 1.28 11.39
C GLU A 460 -31.95 0.92 10.50
N LEU A 461 -30.74 0.82 11.06
CA LEU A 461 -29.58 0.34 10.31
C LEU A 461 -29.57 -1.20 10.27
N CYS A 462 -30.26 -1.75 9.27
CA CYS A 462 -30.28 -3.18 9.03
C CYS A 462 -28.96 -3.65 8.40
N ARG A 463 -28.50 -4.83 8.79
CA ARG A 463 -27.55 -5.62 7.99
C ARG A 463 -28.34 -6.41 6.94
N LEU A 464 -27.82 -6.48 5.71
CA LEU A 464 -28.38 -7.23 4.58
C LEU A 464 -27.76 -8.62 4.48
#